data_AF-A0A0D0BDW2-F1
#
_entry.id   AF-A0A0D0BDW2-F1
#
_cell.length_a   1.000
_cell.length_b   1.000
_cell.length_c   1.000
_cell.angle_alpha   90.00
_cell.angle_beta   90.00
_cell.angle_gamma   90.00
#
_symmetry.space_group_name_H-M   'P 1'
#
loop_
_entity.id
_entity.type
_entity.pdbx_description
1 polymer ?
#
loop_
_entity_poly.entity_id
_entity_poly.type
_entity_poly.pdbx_seq_one_letter_code
_entity_poly.pdbx_strand_id
1 'polypeptide(L)'
;MRELVKSYEVFDNATEKLDHVLIVWKESDNYYQSKHSARAFDLDSLPASESIPIPMHIFKGRWHPSLTELPPVAPADSFLKRPCIFLPDHCNADEPEGGEFRTPGDDLIKEAKVYEILKQHPHPNICVYYGCVRDVIAIGLKKYGRIEP
;
A
#
# COMPACT_ATOMS: atom_id res chain seq x y z
N MET A 1 17.05 11.14 -8.91
CA MET A 1 16.31 10.43 -9.96
C MET A 1 15.00 10.01 -9.34
N ARG A 2 13.89 10.40 -9.96
CA ARG A 2 12.56 10.08 -9.46
C ARG A 2 12.11 8.73 -10.02
N GLU A 3 11.42 7.98 -9.18
CA GLU A 3 10.85 6.69 -9.52
C GLU A 3 9.33 6.76 -9.35
N LEU A 4 8.59 6.41 -10.41
CA LEU A 4 7.14 6.32 -10.32
C LEU A 4 6.77 5.08 -9.49
N VAL A 5 6.06 5.31 -8.39
CA VAL A 5 5.54 4.22 -7.55
C VAL A 5 4.18 3.78 -8.08
N LYS A 6 3.26 4.75 -8.29
CA LYS A 6 1.93 4.51 -8.84
C LYS A 6 1.26 5.79 -9.32
N SER A 7 0.28 5.66 -10.21
CA SER A 7 -0.65 6.73 -10.57
C SER A 7 -2.10 6.24 -10.48
N TYR A 8 -3.00 7.12 -10.11
CA TYR A 8 -4.43 6.86 -9.99
C TYR A 8 -5.21 7.96 -10.71
N GLU A 9 -6.18 7.58 -11.54
CA GLU A 9 -7.14 8.54 -12.08
C GLU A 9 -8.23 8.80 -11.04
N VAL A 10 -8.44 10.07 -10.71
CA VAL A 10 -9.50 10.52 -9.80
C VAL A 10 -10.57 11.21 -10.66
N PHE A 11 -11.79 10.71 -10.54
CA PHE A 11 -12.93 11.22 -11.29
C PHE A 11 -13.83 12.04 -10.37
N ASP A 12 -14.36 13.13 -10.88
CA ASP A 12 -15.38 13.91 -10.20
C ASP A 12 -16.69 13.11 -10.18
N ASN A 13 -17.25 12.90 -8.98
CA ASN A 13 -18.43 12.05 -8.79
C ASN A 13 -19.70 12.62 -9.43
N ALA A 14 -19.79 13.94 -9.67
CA ALA A 14 -20.99 14.58 -10.20
C ALA A 14 -20.98 14.60 -11.74
N THR A 15 -19.80 14.74 -12.34
CA THR A 15 -19.62 14.93 -13.79
C THR A 15 -19.05 13.70 -14.48
N GLU A 16 -18.56 12.71 -13.73
CA GLU A 16 -17.83 11.52 -14.21
C GLU A 16 -16.61 11.85 -15.09
N LYS A 17 -16.15 13.10 -15.05
CA LYS A 17 -14.97 13.56 -15.78
C LYS A 17 -13.73 13.34 -14.94
N LEU A 18 -12.60 13.19 -15.62
CA LEU A 18 -11.29 13.21 -14.96
C LEU A 18 -11.14 14.55 -14.24
N ASP A 19 -11.01 14.50 -12.92
CA ASP A 19 -10.71 15.65 -12.09
C ASP A 19 -9.19 15.87 -12.08
N HIS A 20 -8.43 14.86 -11.64
CA HIS A 20 -6.98 14.86 -11.67
C HIS A 20 -6.40 13.43 -11.68
N VAL A 21 -5.10 13.34 -11.92
CA VAL A 21 -4.27 12.15 -11.72
C VAL A 21 -3.49 12.35 -10.43
N LEU A 22 -3.67 11.45 -9.47
CA LEU A 22 -2.84 11.37 -8.27
C LEU A 22 -1.59 10.56 -8.61
N ILE A 23 -0.42 11.16 -8.45
CA ILE A 23 0.88 10.57 -8.79
C ILE A 23 1.66 10.36 -7.51
N VAL A 24 2.08 9.13 -7.26
CA VAL A 24 2.94 8.76 -6.14
C VAL A 24 4.30 8.40 -6.70
N TRP A 25 5.32 9.07 -6.19
CA TRP A 25 6.67 8.91 -6.66
C TRP A 25 7.66 8.93 -5.49
N LYS A 26 8.84 8.42 -5.76
CA LYS A 26 9.93 8.30 -4.80
C LYS A 26 11.14 9.04 -5.33
N GLU A 27 11.84 9.72 -4.44
CA GLU A 27 13.18 10.26 -4.70
C GLU A 27 14.08 9.96 -3.51
N SER A 28 15.18 9.27 -3.78
CA SER A 28 16.04 8.69 -2.74
C SER A 28 15.19 7.77 -1.83
N ASP A 29 15.08 8.05 -0.53
CA ASP A 29 14.26 7.25 0.41
C ASP A 29 12.91 7.90 0.76
N ASN A 30 12.60 9.04 0.16
CA ASN A 30 11.38 9.79 0.46
C ASN A 30 10.31 9.53 -0.58
N TYR A 31 9.07 9.49 -0.11
CA TYR A 31 7.88 9.32 -0.93
C TYR A 31 7.12 10.62 -0.97
N TYR A 32 6.55 10.91 -2.14
CA TYR A 32 5.82 12.13 -2.41
C TYR A 32 4.55 11.78 -3.17
N GLN A 33 3.53 12.62 -3.00
CA GLN A 33 2.36 12.61 -3.86
C GLN A 33 2.15 13.99 -4.49
N SER A 34 1.65 13.99 -5.72
CA SER A 34 1.31 15.20 -6.46
C SER A 34 0.00 14.99 -7.19
N LYS A 35 -0.75 16.08 -7.41
CA LYS A 35 -1.94 16.08 -8.27
C LYS A 35 -1.55 16.68 -9.62
N HIS A 36 -2.01 16.06 -10.71
CA HIS A 36 -1.74 16.53 -12.06
C HIS A 36 -3.02 16.51 -12.90
N SER A 37 -3.26 17.53 -13.71
CA SER A 37 -4.53 17.66 -14.45
C SER A 37 -4.64 16.76 -15.68
N ALA A 38 -3.52 16.23 -16.18
CA ALA A 38 -3.47 15.41 -17.39
C ALA A 38 -2.93 14.00 -17.15
N ARG A 39 -3.35 13.07 -18.01
CA ARG A 39 -2.92 11.65 -18.03
C ARG A 39 -1.45 11.47 -18.39
N ALA A 40 -0.96 12.34 -19.27
CA ALA A 40 0.45 12.38 -19.64
C ALA A 40 1.15 13.41 -18.74
N PHE A 41 2.23 12.99 -18.11
CA PHE A 41 3.06 13.81 -17.26
C PHE A 41 4.52 13.35 -17.40
N ASP A 42 5.45 14.29 -17.23
CA ASP A 42 6.86 13.98 -17.04
C ASP A 42 7.14 13.99 -15.54
N LEU A 43 7.64 12.86 -15.03
CA LEU A 43 7.87 12.67 -13.61
C LEU A 43 8.95 13.63 -13.08
N ASP A 44 9.99 13.88 -13.88
CA ASP A 44 11.11 14.75 -13.49
C ASP A 44 10.71 16.23 -13.56
N SER A 45 9.65 16.57 -14.30
CA SER A 45 9.11 17.94 -14.37
C SER A 45 8.09 18.26 -13.28
N LEU A 46 7.67 17.29 -12.45
CA LEU A 46 6.67 17.55 -11.41
C LEU A 46 7.22 18.55 -10.37
N PRO A 47 6.46 19.60 -10.00
CA PRO A 47 6.93 20.59 -9.04
C PRO A 47 7.08 19.97 -7.65
N ALA A 48 8.33 19.88 -7.16
CA ALA A 48 8.60 19.36 -5.82
C ALA A 48 7.93 20.21 -4.73
N SER A 49 7.80 21.52 -4.94
CA SER A 49 7.15 22.47 -4.02
C SER A 49 5.64 22.28 -3.89
N GLU A 50 4.99 21.66 -4.87
CA GLU A 50 3.54 21.36 -4.84
C GLU A 50 3.28 19.90 -4.43
N SER A 51 4.34 19.14 -4.19
CA SER A 51 4.26 17.74 -3.81
C SER A 51 4.20 17.61 -2.30
N ILE A 52 3.30 16.76 -1.82
CA ILE A 52 3.10 16.49 -0.40
C ILE A 52 3.98 15.29 -0.02
N PRO A 53 4.88 15.42 0.96
CA PRO A 53 5.63 14.28 1.50
C PRO A 53 4.69 13.24 2.10
N ILE A 54 4.92 11.96 1.81
CA ILE A 54 4.17 10.86 2.39
C ILE A 54 4.88 10.38 3.66
N PRO A 55 4.24 10.48 4.85
CA PRO A 55 4.81 10.00 6.10
C PRO A 55 4.81 8.48 6.14
N MET A 56 5.83 7.85 5.56
CA MET A 56 5.92 6.40 5.38
C MET A 56 5.81 5.58 6.68
N HIS A 57 5.96 6.19 7.85
CA HIS A 57 5.77 5.52 9.13
C HIS A 57 4.32 5.05 9.34
N ILE A 58 3.31 5.71 8.76
CA ILE A 58 1.89 5.29 8.88
C ILE A 58 1.55 4.04 8.04
N PHE A 59 2.43 3.67 7.10
CA PHE A 59 2.27 2.48 6.26
C PHE A 59 2.95 1.24 6.87
N LYS A 60 3.63 1.40 8.01
CA LYS A 60 4.28 0.31 8.74
C LYS A 60 3.38 -0.12 9.89
N GLY A 61 3.03 -1.40 9.93
CA GLY A 61 2.31 -1.93 11.06
C GLY A 61 3.25 -2.27 12.23
N ARG A 62 2.78 -2.04 13.46
CA ARG A 62 3.52 -2.45 14.65
C ARG A 62 3.62 -3.98 14.73
N TRP A 63 4.85 -4.50 14.74
CA TRP A 63 5.11 -5.92 14.91
C TRP A 63 4.49 -6.49 16.18
N HIS A 64 3.99 -7.73 16.11
CA HIS A 64 3.47 -8.46 17.26
C HIS A 64 3.99 -9.92 17.23
N PRO A 65 4.45 -10.48 18.37
CA PRO A 65 5.01 -11.85 18.41
C PRO A 65 4.06 -12.97 17.98
N SER A 66 2.74 -12.72 17.96
CA SER A 66 1.76 -13.70 17.45
C SER A 66 1.70 -13.77 15.93
N LEU A 67 2.41 -12.89 15.22
CA LEU A 67 2.45 -12.91 13.76
C LEU A 67 3.58 -13.82 13.30
N THR A 68 3.29 -14.62 12.29
CA THR A 68 4.26 -15.41 11.54
C THR A 68 5.13 -14.45 10.74
N GLU A 69 6.44 -14.43 11.02
CA GLU A 69 7.41 -13.71 10.21
C GLU A 69 7.65 -14.47 8.89
N LEU A 70 7.61 -13.74 7.77
CA LEU A 70 7.98 -14.28 6.47
C LEU A 70 9.49 -14.60 6.47
N PRO A 71 9.92 -15.79 6.01
CA PRO A 71 11.34 -16.12 5.97
C PRO A 71 12.13 -15.13 5.09
N PRO A 72 13.41 -14.87 5.38
CA PRO A 72 14.24 -13.93 4.62
C PRO A 72 14.28 -14.21 3.12
N VAL A 73 14.25 -15.50 2.77
CA VAL A 73 14.03 -15.96 1.41
C VAL A 73 12.59 -16.41 1.31
N ALA A 74 11.74 -15.55 0.74
CA ALA A 74 10.34 -15.88 0.49
C ALA A 74 10.25 -17.05 -0.50
N PRO A 75 9.22 -17.92 -0.39
CA PRO A 75 8.96 -18.96 -1.38
C PRO A 75 8.90 -18.38 -2.81
N ALA A 76 9.40 -19.12 -3.80
CA ALA A 76 9.45 -18.65 -5.19
C ALA A 76 8.06 -18.33 -5.77
N ASP A 77 7.04 -19.03 -5.27
CA ASP A 77 5.63 -18.81 -5.61
C ASP A 77 4.96 -17.75 -4.73
N SER A 78 5.71 -16.93 -4.00
CA SER A 78 5.14 -15.87 -3.17
C SER A 78 4.80 -14.60 -3.95
N PHE A 79 3.76 -13.92 -3.49
CA PHE A 79 3.35 -12.57 -3.84
C PHE A 79 3.31 -11.73 -2.56
N LEU A 80 3.95 -10.56 -2.60
CA LEU A 80 3.96 -9.62 -1.49
C LEU A 80 2.85 -8.59 -1.68
N LYS A 81 1.75 -8.76 -0.95
CA LYS A 81 0.69 -7.75 -0.86
C LYS A 81 1.17 -6.61 0.04
N ARG A 82 1.21 -5.40 -0.51
CA ARG A 82 1.60 -4.17 0.20
C ARG A 82 0.41 -3.22 0.30
N PRO A 83 0.35 -2.34 1.32
CA PRO A 83 -0.64 -1.28 1.34
C PRO A 83 -0.46 -0.37 0.11
N CYS A 84 -1.56 0.17 -0.40
CA CYS A 84 -1.49 1.21 -1.43
C CYS A 84 -0.89 2.48 -0.82
N ILE A 85 0.27 2.89 -1.30
CA ILE A 85 0.99 4.06 -0.79
C ILE A 85 0.39 5.31 -1.42
N PHE A 86 -0.61 5.92 -0.81
CA PHE A 86 -1.10 7.27 -1.12
C PHE A 86 -1.80 7.84 0.13
N LEU A 87 -1.85 9.16 0.26
CA LEU A 87 -2.65 9.81 1.29
C LEU A 87 -4.00 10.19 0.69
N PRO A 88 -5.13 9.68 1.23
CA PRO A 88 -6.43 10.22 0.92
C PRO A 88 -6.48 11.73 1.15
N ASP A 89 -7.28 12.42 0.35
CA ASP A 89 -7.61 13.82 0.61
C ASP A 89 -8.13 13.94 2.05
N HIS A 90 -7.61 14.91 2.81
CA HIS A 90 -7.90 15.16 4.24
C HIS A 90 -7.18 14.26 5.27
N CYS A 91 -6.23 13.40 4.87
CA CYS A 91 -5.36 12.74 5.86
C CYS A 91 -4.31 13.73 6.40
N ASN A 92 -4.59 14.31 7.56
CA ASN A 92 -3.56 15.01 8.34
C ASN A 92 -2.86 13.98 9.24
N ALA A 93 -1.63 13.59 8.90
CA ALA A 93 -0.89 12.59 9.68
C ALA A 93 -0.55 13.08 11.10
N ASP A 94 -0.58 14.39 11.32
CA ASP A 94 -0.25 15.04 12.58
C ASP A 94 -1.48 15.38 13.44
N GLU A 95 -2.69 15.29 12.90
CA GLU A 95 -3.93 15.60 13.61
C GLU A 95 -5.01 14.54 13.32
N PRO A 96 -5.18 13.54 14.22
CA PRO A 96 -6.34 12.66 14.15
C PRO A 96 -7.58 13.50 14.51
N GLU A 97 -8.31 13.97 13.50
CA GLU A 97 -9.62 14.61 13.70
C GLU A 97 -10.57 13.63 14.40
N GLY A 98 -10.70 13.76 15.73
CA GLY A 98 -11.86 13.32 16.51
C GLY A 98 -12.24 11.83 16.51
N GLY A 99 -11.46 10.97 15.85
CA GLY A 99 -11.69 9.53 15.77
C GLY A 99 -10.37 8.76 15.71
N GLU A 100 -10.40 7.46 15.99
CA GLU A 100 -9.24 6.57 15.81
C GLU A 100 -8.86 6.57 14.31
N PHE A 101 -7.95 7.47 13.91
CA PHE A 101 -7.37 7.46 12.58
C PHE A 101 -6.69 6.11 12.38
N ARG A 102 -7.32 5.25 11.58
CA ARG A 102 -6.78 3.94 11.30
C ARG A 102 -5.78 4.07 10.17
N THR A 103 -4.52 3.78 10.46
CA THR A 103 -3.47 3.88 9.46
C THR A 103 -3.51 2.68 8.48
N PRO A 104 -2.99 2.82 7.25
CA PRO A 104 -2.80 1.68 6.36
C PRO A 104 -1.97 0.55 6.98
N GLY A 105 -1.01 0.88 7.85
CA GLY A 105 -0.27 -0.09 8.65
C GLY A 105 -1.16 -0.89 9.59
N ASP A 106 -2.12 -0.23 10.28
CA ASP A 106 -3.08 -0.91 11.16
C ASP A 106 -4.01 -1.85 10.40
N ASP A 107 -4.46 -1.45 9.21
CA ASP A 107 -5.24 -2.32 8.34
C ASP A 107 -4.44 -3.55 7.90
N LEU A 108 -3.14 -3.40 7.60
CA LEU A 108 -2.29 -4.53 7.25
C LEU A 108 -2.09 -5.49 8.44
N ILE A 109 -1.98 -4.98 9.67
CA ILE A 109 -1.96 -5.82 10.88
C ILE A 109 -3.26 -6.59 11.04
N LYS A 110 -4.41 -5.93 10.85
CA LYS A 110 -5.73 -6.58 10.94
C LYS A 110 -5.85 -7.68 9.91
N GLU A 111 -5.42 -7.42 8.67
CA GLU A 111 -5.40 -8.42 7.61
C GLU A 111 -4.45 -9.59 7.96
N ALA A 112 -3.24 -9.32 8.45
CA ALA A 112 -2.30 -10.37 8.86
C ALA A 112 -2.89 -11.26 9.97
N LYS A 113 -3.58 -10.66 10.96
CA LYS A 113 -4.27 -11.42 12.02
C LYS A 113 -5.37 -12.33 11.46
N VAL A 114 -6.13 -11.88 10.46
CA VAL A 114 -7.11 -12.72 9.79
C VAL A 114 -6.42 -13.91 9.13
N TYR A 115 -5.28 -13.70 8.47
CA TYR A 115 -4.53 -14.82 7.87
C TYR A 115 -3.93 -15.78 8.89
N GLU A 116 -3.50 -15.33 10.08
CA GLU A 116 -3.06 -16.24 11.16
C GLU A 116 -4.19 -17.19 11.57
N ILE A 117 -5.44 -16.71 11.61
CA ILE A 117 -6.62 -17.53 11.91
C ILE A 117 -6.89 -18.49 10.75
N LEU A 118 -6.95 -17.99 9.51
CA LEU A 118 -7.26 -18.80 8.32
C LEU A 118 -6.20 -19.89 8.07
N LYS A 119 -4.93 -19.64 8.42
CA LYS A 119 -3.84 -20.61 8.32
C LYS A 119 -4.05 -21.86 9.18
N GLN A 120 -4.82 -21.76 10.27
CA GLN A 120 -5.14 -22.91 11.14
C GLN A 120 -6.13 -23.88 10.48
N HIS A 121 -6.94 -23.39 9.54
CA HIS A 121 -7.93 -24.17 8.80
C HIS A 121 -7.85 -23.86 7.29
N PRO A 122 -6.81 -24.36 6.58
CA PRO A 122 -6.61 -24.04 5.17
C PRO A 122 -7.81 -24.44 4.31
N HIS A 123 -8.28 -23.51 3.48
CA HIS A 123 -9.37 -23.74 2.52
C HIS A 123 -8.83 -23.64 1.09
N PRO A 124 -9.22 -24.55 0.16
CA PRO A 124 -8.68 -24.57 -1.20
C PRO A 124 -8.92 -23.29 -2.01
N ASN A 125 -9.96 -22.52 -1.68
CA ASN A 125 -10.30 -21.27 -2.36
C ASN A 125 -9.72 -20.00 -1.69
N ILE A 126 -8.95 -20.16 -0.60
CA ILE A 126 -8.27 -19.05 0.08
C ILE A 126 -6.77 -19.20 -0.15
N CYS A 127 -6.09 -18.11 -0.49
CA CYS A 127 -4.65 -18.15 -0.73
C CYS A 127 -3.87 -18.61 0.52
N VAL A 128 -2.76 -19.31 0.31
CA VAL A 128 -1.88 -19.75 1.40
C VAL A 128 -1.10 -18.54 1.91
N TYR A 129 -1.14 -18.32 3.22
CA TYR A 129 -0.38 -17.27 3.90
C TYR A 129 0.99 -17.80 4.35
N TYR A 130 2.05 -17.10 3.96
CA TYR A 130 3.44 -17.44 4.29
C TYR A 130 4.01 -16.65 5.48
N GLY A 131 3.33 -15.60 5.93
CA GLY A 131 3.83 -14.69 6.95
C GLY A 131 3.79 -13.23 6.50
N CYS A 132 4.20 -12.33 7.37
CA CYS A 132 4.38 -10.91 7.06
C CYS A 132 5.84 -10.50 7.19
N VAL A 133 6.25 -9.49 6.42
CA VAL A 133 7.58 -8.90 6.54
C VAL A 133 7.65 -8.09 7.85
N ARG A 134 8.81 -8.06 8.51
CA ARG A 134 9.03 -7.26 9.73
C ARG A 134 8.58 -5.80 9.54
N ASP A 135 8.13 -5.20 10.65
CA ASP A 135 7.40 -3.91 10.65
C ASP A 135 6.10 -3.92 9.83
N VAL A 136 5.58 -5.12 9.54
CA VAL A 136 4.33 -5.41 8.83
C VAL A 136 4.16 -4.47 7.63
N ILE A 137 5.17 -4.46 6.76
CA ILE A 137 5.19 -3.64 5.53
C ILE A 137 4.61 -4.39 4.32
N ALA A 138 4.46 -5.72 4.43
CA ALA A 138 3.89 -6.58 3.41
C ALA A 138 3.39 -7.90 4.02
N ILE A 139 2.39 -8.48 3.37
CA ILE A 139 1.89 -9.84 3.63
C ILE A 139 2.35 -10.74 2.48
N GLY A 140 3.02 -11.84 2.82
CA GLY A 140 3.42 -12.87 1.86
C GLY A 140 2.32 -13.90 1.67
N LEU A 141 1.84 -14.02 0.44
CA LEU A 141 0.79 -14.93 0.02
C LEU A 141 1.29 -15.82 -1.10
N LYS A 142 0.76 -17.03 -1.24
CA LYS A 142 1.00 -17.86 -2.42
C LYS A 142 0.31 -17.25 -3.65
N LYS A 143 1.05 -17.13 -4.76
CA LYS A 143 0.53 -16.76 -6.07
C LYS A 143 -0.52 -17.78 -6.49
N TYR A 144 -1.64 -17.29 -7.02
CA TYR A 144 -2.54 -18.15 -7.77
C TYR A 144 -1.79 -18.69 -8.99
N GLY A 145 -1.73 -20.01 -9.13
CA GLY A 145 -1.25 -20.62 -10.35
C GLY A 145 -2.18 -20.20 -11.50
N ARG A 146 -1.62 -19.79 -12.64
CA ARG A 146 -2.42 -19.79 -13.86
C ARG A 146 -2.81 -21.25 -14.09
N ILE A 147 -4.11 -21.54 -14.06
CA ILE A 147 -4.62 -22.74 -14.70
C ILE A 147 -4.41 -22.45 -16.19
N GLU A 148 -3.37 -23.03 -16.78
CA GLU A 148 -3.25 -23.02 -18.24
C GLU A 148 -4.47 -23.77 -18.79
N PRO A 149 -5.20 -23.17 -19.75
CA PRO A 149 -6.40 -23.79 -20.32
C PRO A 149 -6.08 -25.07 -21.10
#